data_AF-Q3JY28-F1
#
_entry.id   AF-Q3JY28-F1
#
_cell.length_a   1.000
_cell.length_b   1.000
_cell.length_c   1.000
_cell.angle_alpha   90.00
_cell.angle_beta   90.00
_cell.angle_gamma   90.00
#
_symmetry.space_group_name_H-M   'P 1'
#
loop_
_entity.id
_entity.type
_entity.pdbx_description
1 polymer ?
#
loop_
_entity_poly.entity_id
_entity_poly.type
_entity_poly.pdbx_seq_one_letter_code
_entity_poly.pdbx_strand_id
1 'polypeptide(L)'
;MKKTFKTGAWLPVAAAGVLLAGCAANQPKPLYQWDGYQPQVYEYFKGQKSPEDQIDALEKALQQIRAKGNRPPPGFEAHLGMLYASVGKEQQAEQSFQAEKASFPESSPFMDFLLKKKAAAPQAKPSAPAQPQTQTQTQAQQ
;
A
#
# COMPACT_ATOMS: atom_id res chain seq x y z
N MET A 1 47.56 -51.65 17.78
CA MET A 1 46.17 -51.69 18.28
C MET A 1 45.28 -51.07 17.22
N LYS A 2 44.38 -51.85 16.61
CA LYS A 2 43.56 -51.41 15.46
C LYS A 2 42.18 -51.01 15.98
N LYS A 3 41.83 -49.73 15.94
CA LYS A 3 40.49 -49.24 16.35
C LYS A 3 39.53 -49.39 15.18
N THR A 4 38.62 -50.36 15.26
CA THR A 4 37.52 -50.56 14.32
C THR A 4 36.42 -49.53 14.60
N PHE A 5 36.29 -48.52 13.73
CA PHE A 5 35.14 -47.62 13.73
C PHE A 5 33.95 -48.33 13.06
N LYS A 6 32.93 -48.68 13.84
CA LYS A 6 31.62 -49.10 13.31
C LYS A 6 30.88 -47.87 12.79
N THR A 7 31.04 -47.54 11.52
CA THR A 7 30.15 -46.62 10.79
C THR A 7 28.97 -47.41 10.24
N GLY A 8 27.93 -47.61 11.04
CA GLY A 8 26.83 -48.48 10.64
C GLY A 8 25.57 -48.28 11.45
N ALA A 9 25.06 -47.05 11.52
CA ALA A 9 23.68 -46.73 11.94
C ALA A 9 23.31 -45.24 11.77
N TRP A 10 24.20 -44.39 11.23
CA TRP A 10 23.99 -42.93 11.20
C TRP A 10 23.62 -42.37 9.82
N LEU A 11 23.31 -43.21 8.84
CA LEU A 11 22.75 -42.77 7.56
C LEU A 11 21.22 -42.51 7.58
N PRO A 12 20.36 -43.29 8.26
CA PRO A 12 18.91 -43.06 8.16
C PRO A 12 18.45 -41.82 8.94
N VAL A 13 19.16 -41.42 10.00
CA VAL A 13 18.82 -40.22 10.79
C VAL A 13 19.15 -38.93 10.03
N ALA A 14 20.23 -38.91 9.25
CA ALA A 14 20.59 -37.76 8.42
C ALA A 14 19.62 -37.57 7.23
N ALA A 15 19.15 -38.67 6.63
CA ALA A 15 18.20 -38.62 5.51
C ALA A 15 16.81 -38.09 5.91
N ALA A 16 16.34 -38.39 7.13
CA ALA A 16 15.07 -37.88 7.64
C ALA A 16 15.08 -36.35 7.90
N GLY A 17 16.23 -35.78 8.28
CA GLY A 17 16.38 -34.34 8.53
C GLY A 17 16.27 -33.47 7.27
N VAL A 18 16.71 -33.98 6.12
CA VAL A 18 16.67 -33.23 4.84
C VAL A 18 15.23 -33.09 4.32
N LEU A 19 14.37 -34.07 4.59
CA LEU A 19 12.95 -34.02 4.19
C LEU A 19 12.13 -32.99 4.99
N LEU A 20 12.53 -32.69 6.23
CA LEU A 20 11.87 -31.69 7.08
C LEU A 20 12.33 -30.25 6.81
N ALA A 21 13.48 -30.06 6.15
CA ALA A 21 14.00 -28.73 5.78
C ALA A 21 13.34 -28.15 4.50
N GLY A 22 12.56 -28.93 3.77
CA GLY A 22 11.94 -28.52 2.50
C GLY A 22 10.82 -27.47 2.62
N CYS A 23 10.09 -27.40 3.74
CA CYS A 23 8.99 -26.44 3.91
C CYS A 23 9.43 -25.03 4.34
N ALA A 24 10.61 -24.87 4.94
CA ALA A 24 11.10 -23.55 5.37
C ALA A 24 11.88 -22.80 4.28
N ALA A 25 12.49 -23.54 3.34
CA ALA A 25 13.31 -22.96 2.27
C ALA A 25 12.49 -22.27 1.16
N ASN A 26 11.18 -22.51 1.11
CA ASN A 26 10.29 -21.95 0.10
C ASN A 26 9.41 -20.85 0.73
N GLN A 27 10.03 -19.79 1.24
CA GLN A 27 9.28 -18.58 1.58
C GLN A 27 8.79 -17.96 0.26
N PRO A 28 7.48 -17.97 -0.04
CA PRO A 28 6.99 -17.38 -1.28
C PRO A 28 7.30 -15.89 -1.24
N LYS A 29 7.99 -15.40 -2.28
CA LYS A 29 8.20 -13.96 -2.44
C LYS A 29 6.82 -13.28 -2.41
N PRO A 30 6.61 -12.25 -1.57
CA PRO A 30 5.32 -11.59 -1.49
C PRO A 30 4.94 -11.05 -2.87
N LEU A 31 3.70 -11.33 -3.28
CA LEU A 31 3.19 -10.94 -4.60
C LEU A 31 3.13 -9.41 -4.76
N TYR A 32 2.93 -8.69 -3.65
CA TYR A 32 2.89 -7.23 -3.57
C TYR A 32 3.90 -6.71 -2.54
N GLN A 33 4.59 -5.61 -2.86
CA GLN A 33 5.43 -4.90 -1.89
C GLN A 33 4.67 -3.76 -1.23
N TRP A 34 4.56 -3.81 0.10
CA TRP A 34 3.90 -2.80 0.93
C TRP A 34 4.87 -1.77 1.54
N ASP A 35 6.17 -1.85 1.19
CA ASP A 35 7.22 -0.97 1.69
C ASP A 35 6.78 0.50 1.61
N GLY A 36 6.77 1.19 2.75
CA GLY A 36 6.43 2.62 2.82
C GLY A 36 4.93 2.95 2.75
N TYR A 37 4.04 2.08 2.27
CA TYR A 37 2.60 2.37 2.20
C TYR A 37 1.95 2.45 3.58
N GLN A 38 2.13 1.40 4.41
CA GLN A 38 1.52 1.30 5.73
C GLN A 38 1.80 2.49 6.66
N PRO A 39 3.05 2.98 6.80
CA PRO A 39 3.30 4.15 7.63
C PRO A 39 2.66 5.42 7.06
N GLN A 40 2.62 5.60 5.73
CA GLN A 40 1.98 6.79 5.14
C GLN A 40 0.47 6.82 5.40
N VAL A 41 -0.20 5.68 5.27
CA VAL A 41 -1.64 5.56 5.56
C VAL A 41 -1.92 5.91 7.03
N TYR A 42 -1.09 5.41 7.94
CA TYR A 42 -1.23 5.69 9.37
C TYR A 42 -1.06 7.19 9.70
N GLU A 43 -0.03 7.82 9.14
CA GLU A 43 0.23 9.24 9.35
C GLU A 43 -0.83 10.14 8.72
N TYR A 44 -1.38 9.75 7.56
CA TYR A 44 -2.53 10.41 6.94
C TYR A 44 -3.76 10.38 7.84
N PHE A 45 -4.09 9.21 8.41
CA PHE A 45 -5.24 9.10 9.31
C PHE A 45 -5.06 9.89 10.61
N LYS A 46 -3.82 10.15 11.03
CA LYS A 46 -3.54 11.06 12.15
C LYS A 46 -3.67 12.54 11.79
N GLY A 47 -3.78 12.88 10.51
CA GLY A 47 -3.77 14.27 10.04
C GLY A 47 -2.46 15.00 10.34
N GLN A 48 -1.37 14.28 10.57
CA GLN A 48 -0.08 14.87 10.96
C GLN A 48 0.76 15.33 9.76
N LYS A 49 0.39 14.91 8.54
CA LYS A 49 1.11 15.20 7.30
C LYS A 49 0.22 15.88 6.29
N SER A 50 0.80 16.80 5.53
CA SER A 50 0.10 17.41 4.40
C SER A 50 -0.15 16.37 3.30
N PRO A 51 -1.19 16.54 2.46
CA PRO A 51 -1.38 15.71 1.27
C PRO A 51 -0.14 15.65 0.37
N GLU A 52 0.62 16.75 0.28
CA GLU A 52 1.86 16.86 -0.48
C GLU A 52 2.98 15.97 0.09
N ASP A 53 3.18 15.98 1.41
CA ASP A 53 4.16 15.10 2.06
C ASP A 53 3.83 13.61 1.82
N GLN A 54 2.53 13.29 1.79
CA GLN A 54 2.07 11.93 1.56
C GLN A 54 2.25 11.52 0.09
N ILE A 55 1.98 12.42 -0.85
CA ILE A 55 2.26 12.22 -2.28
C ILE A 55 3.74 11.88 -2.44
N ASP A 56 4.64 12.72 -1.93
CA ASP A 56 6.09 12.53 -2.09
C ASP A 56 6.56 11.17 -1.55
N ALA A 57 6.03 10.76 -0.39
CA ALA A 57 6.37 9.49 0.22
C ALA A 57 5.83 8.29 -0.58
N LEU A 58 4.60 8.37 -1.09
CA LEU A 58 4.00 7.32 -1.91
C LEU A 58 4.66 7.22 -3.29
N GLU A 59 5.04 8.34 -3.90
CA GLU A 59 5.80 8.33 -5.15
C GLU A 59 7.17 7.67 -4.98
N LYS A 60 7.88 8.00 -3.91
CA LYS A 60 9.15 7.37 -3.57
C LYS A 60 8.99 5.86 -3.37
N ALA A 61 7.97 5.43 -2.64
CA ALA A 61 7.68 4.01 -2.45
C ALA A 61 7.36 3.33 -3.80
N LEU A 62 6.53 3.95 -4.65
CA LEU A 62 6.19 3.44 -5.99
C LEU A 62 7.43 3.27 -6.87
N GLN A 63 8.33 4.26 -6.87
CA GLN A 63 9.60 4.18 -7.58
C GLN A 63 10.47 3.03 -7.07
N GLN A 64 10.59 2.85 -5.75
CA GLN A 64 11.35 1.75 -5.15
C GLN A 64 10.76 0.38 -5.49
N ILE A 65 9.42 0.25 -5.44
CA ILE A 65 8.71 -0.99 -5.80
C ILE A 65 8.99 -1.36 -7.26
N ARG A 66 8.82 -0.40 -8.17
CA ARG A 66 9.05 -0.58 -9.61
C ARG A 66 10.53 -0.85 -9.92
N ALA A 67 11.46 -0.19 -9.24
CA ALA A 67 12.91 -0.41 -9.40
C ALA A 67 13.33 -1.84 -8.99
N LYS A 68 12.63 -2.45 -8.03
CA LYS A 68 12.82 -3.86 -7.65
C LYS A 68 12.10 -4.85 -8.58
N GLY A 69 11.46 -4.38 -9.65
CA GLY A 69 10.64 -5.19 -10.56
C GLY A 69 9.38 -5.76 -9.91
N ASN A 70 8.93 -5.20 -8.79
CA ASN A 70 7.73 -5.62 -8.09
C ASN A 70 6.54 -4.74 -8.50
N ARG A 71 5.33 -5.18 -8.13
CA ARG A 71 4.09 -4.42 -8.35
C ARG A 71 3.62 -3.76 -7.05
N PRO A 72 3.08 -2.53 -7.12
CA PRO A 72 2.40 -1.95 -5.97
C PRO A 72 1.14 -2.77 -5.63
N PRO A 73 0.66 -2.71 -4.38
CA PRO A 73 -0.56 -3.41 -3.98
C PRO A 73 -1.82 -2.76 -4.61
N PRO A 74 -2.94 -3.50 -4.68
CA PRO A 74 -4.23 -2.94 -5.09
C PRO A 74 -4.59 -1.71 -4.26
N GLY A 75 -5.08 -0.67 -4.93
CA GLY A 75 -5.49 0.60 -4.34
C GLY A 75 -4.35 1.58 -4.05
N PHE A 76 -3.09 1.21 -4.26
CA PHE A 76 -1.96 2.13 -4.04
C PHE A 76 -2.00 3.30 -5.03
N GLU A 77 -2.18 3.00 -6.33
CA GLU A 77 -2.22 4.02 -7.37
C GLU A 77 -3.55 4.77 -7.32
N ALA A 78 -4.65 4.10 -6.94
CA ALA A 78 -5.91 4.77 -6.61
C ALA A 78 -5.75 5.82 -5.49
N HIS A 79 -5.06 5.47 -4.40
CA HIS A 79 -4.82 6.39 -3.28
C HIS A 79 -4.02 7.60 -3.76
N LEU A 80 -2.94 7.37 -4.50
CA LEU A 80 -2.12 8.43 -5.06
C LEU A 80 -2.95 9.36 -5.97
N GLY A 81 -3.85 8.79 -6.78
CA GLY A 81 -4.78 9.56 -7.59
C GLY A 81 -5.77 10.41 -6.78
N MET A 82 -6.28 9.90 -5.66
CA MET A 82 -7.14 10.67 -4.76
C MET A 82 -6.39 11.85 -4.11
N LEU A 83 -5.16 11.64 -3.66
CA LEU A 83 -4.33 12.72 -3.12
C LEU A 83 -4.06 13.78 -4.18
N TYR A 84 -3.71 13.36 -5.40
CA TYR A 84 -3.52 14.28 -6.51
C TYR A 84 -4.77 15.11 -6.82
N ALA A 85 -5.94 14.49 -6.82
CA ALA A 85 -7.20 15.22 -6.99
C ALA A 85 -7.44 16.23 -5.85
N SER A 86 -7.09 15.88 -4.60
CA SER A 86 -7.28 16.75 -3.44
C SER A 86 -6.44 18.04 -3.48
N VAL A 87 -5.26 17.99 -4.14
CA VAL A 87 -4.36 19.14 -4.31
C VAL A 87 -4.49 19.81 -5.69
N GLY A 88 -5.50 19.46 -6.48
CA GLY A 88 -5.75 20.06 -7.81
C GLY A 88 -4.79 19.60 -8.92
N LYS A 89 -4.01 18.55 -8.70
CA LYS A 89 -3.09 17.95 -9.70
C LYS A 89 -3.85 16.95 -10.59
N GLU A 90 -4.84 17.44 -11.33
CA GLU A 90 -5.83 16.57 -11.97
C GLU A 90 -5.27 15.66 -13.08
N GLN A 91 -4.20 16.06 -13.76
CA GLN A 91 -3.55 15.24 -14.79
C GLN A 91 -2.83 14.05 -14.16
N GLN A 92 -2.13 14.26 -13.04
CA GLN A 92 -1.49 13.18 -12.28
C GLN A 92 -2.53 12.25 -11.64
N ALA A 93 -3.68 12.79 -11.22
CA ALA A 93 -4.80 11.98 -10.72
C ALA A 93 -5.30 10.99 -11.78
N GLU A 94 -5.57 11.48 -13.00
CA GLU A 94 -5.98 10.62 -14.12
C GLU A 94 -4.95 9.54 -14.45
N GLN A 95 -3.67 9.90 -14.51
CA GLN A 95 -2.60 8.94 -14.76
C GLN A 95 -2.58 7.84 -13.71
N SER A 96 -2.76 8.20 -12.44
CA SER A 96 -2.76 7.25 -11.33
C SER A 96 -3.99 6.32 -11.38
N PHE A 97 -5.18 6.84 -11.70
CA PHE A 97 -6.38 6.01 -11.87
C PHE A 97 -6.30 5.08 -13.08
N GLN A 98 -5.69 5.53 -14.18
CA GLN A 98 -5.46 4.68 -15.35
C GLN A 98 -4.43 3.58 -15.05
N ALA A 99 -3.38 3.89 -14.30
CA ALA A 99 -2.39 2.90 -13.88
C ALA A 99 -3.01 1.84 -12.96
N GLU A 100 -3.83 2.25 -11.99
CA GLU A 100 -4.59 1.34 -11.14
C GLU A 100 -5.50 0.43 -11.97
N LYS A 101 -6.27 1.00 -12.91
CA LYS A 101 -7.14 0.24 -13.81
C LYS A 101 -6.37 -0.79 -14.65
N ALA A 102 -5.18 -0.44 -15.12
CA ALA A 102 -4.32 -1.33 -15.90
C ALA A 102 -3.73 -2.47 -15.06
N SER A 103 -3.37 -2.18 -13.81
CA SER A 103 -2.84 -3.16 -12.87
C SER A 103 -3.92 -4.08 -12.30
N PHE A 104 -5.13 -3.55 -12.10
CA PHE A 104 -6.24 -4.18 -11.37
C PHE A 104 -7.57 -3.96 -12.12
N PRO A 105 -7.86 -4.77 -13.16
CA PRO A 105 -9.07 -4.59 -13.97
C PRO A 105 -10.37 -4.76 -13.18
N GLU A 106 -10.35 -5.41 -12.01
CA GLU A 106 -11.46 -5.48 -11.07
C GLU A 106 -11.88 -4.10 -10.53
N SER A 107 -10.95 -3.14 -10.49
CA SER A 107 -11.22 -1.77 -10.06
C SER A 107 -11.85 -0.90 -11.16
N SER A 108 -11.89 -1.39 -12.41
CA SER A 108 -12.30 -0.60 -13.59
C SER A 108 -13.64 0.13 -13.42
N PRO A 109 -14.72 -0.49 -12.88
CA PRO A 109 -16.00 0.22 -12.75
C PRO A 109 -15.89 1.48 -11.88
N PHE A 110 -15.07 1.44 -10.83
CA PHE A 110 -14.84 2.58 -9.95
C PHE A 110 -13.90 3.61 -10.58
N MET A 111 -12.79 3.17 -11.21
CA MET A 111 -11.87 4.07 -11.90
C MET A 111 -12.56 4.82 -13.04
N ASP A 112 -13.41 4.14 -13.82
CA ASP A 112 -14.18 4.74 -14.91
C ASP A 112 -15.17 5.78 -14.40
N PHE A 113 -15.79 5.54 -13.24
CA PHE A 113 -16.65 6.52 -12.59
C PHE A 113 -15.87 7.79 -12.19
N LEU A 114 -14.69 7.64 -11.60
CA LEU A 114 -13.83 8.77 -11.20
C LEU A 114 -13.36 9.58 -12.41
N LEU A 115 -12.89 8.89 -13.46
CA LEU A 115 -12.42 9.50 -14.70
C LEU A 115 -13.56 10.19 -15.46
N LYS A 116 -14.77 9.61 -15.48
CA LYS A 116 -15.93 10.21 -16.14
C LYS A 116 -16.44 11.47 -15.44
N LYS A 117 -16.37 11.53 -14.11
CA LYS A 117 -16.77 12.73 -13.35
C LYS A 117 -15.91 13.95 -13.68
N LYS A 118 -14.62 13.77 -13.96
CA LYS A 118 -13.74 14.87 -14.38
C LYS A 118 -14.13 15.47 -15.73
N ALA A 119 -14.58 14.64 -16.69
CA ALA A 119 -15.08 15.13 -17.98
C ALA A 119 -16.36 15.97 -17.88
N ALA A 120 -17.06 15.96 -16.74
CA ALA A 120 -18.34 16.63 -16.53
C ALA A 120 -18.28 17.82 -15.54
N ALA A 121 -17.10 18.24 -15.07
CA ALA A 121 -16.99 19.28 -14.05
C ALA A 121 -16.41 20.60 -14.56
N PRO A 122 -17.20 21.70 -14.57
CA PRO A 122 -16.69 23.03 -14.32
C PRO A 122 -16.68 23.33 -12.81
N GLN A 123 -15.50 23.73 -12.33
CA GLN A 123 -15.22 24.54 -11.13
C GLN A 123 -15.23 23.87 -9.74
N ALA A 124 -14.05 23.96 -9.13
CA ALA A 124 -13.80 23.89 -7.71
C ALA A 124 -14.73 24.80 -6.89
N LYS A 125 -15.18 24.31 -5.74
CA LYS A 125 -15.62 25.14 -4.62
C LYS A 125 -14.57 25.00 -3.50
N PRO A 126 -13.98 26.11 -3.02
CA PRO A 126 -13.07 26.10 -1.89
C PRO A 126 -13.89 26.04 -0.60
N SER A 127 -13.66 25.04 0.23
CA SER A 127 -14.03 25.11 1.65
C SER A 127 -13.47 23.92 2.41
N ALA A 128 -12.26 24.08 2.93
CA ALA A 128 -12.08 23.75 4.33
C ALA A 128 -13.11 24.57 5.13
N PRO A 129 -13.87 24.00 6.05
CA PRO A 129 -14.29 24.75 7.20
C PRO A 129 -13.09 24.79 8.14
N ALA A 130 -12.40 25.94 8.18
CA ALA A 130 -11.77 26.35 9.43
C ALA A 130 -12.83 26.21 10.53
N GLN A 131 -12.47 25.57 11.63
CA GLN A 131 -13.34 25.40 12.79
C GLN A 131 -13.92 26.75 13.24
N PRO A 132 -15.15 26.73 13.75
CA PRO A 132 -15.42 27.44 14.99
C PRO A 132 -15.49 26.42 16.12
N GLN A 133 -14.50 26.46 17.01
CA GLN A 133 -14.71 26.01 18.37
C GLN A 133 -15.74 26.96 18.99
N THR A 134 -16.98 26.51 19.15
CA THR A 134 -17.92 27.11 20.09
C THR A 134 -18.18 26.10 21.19
N GLN A 135 -17.56 26.37 22.34
CA GLN A 135 -17.99 25.88 23.63
C GLN A 135 -19.46 26.26 23.87
N THR A 136 -20.09 25.53 24.79
CA THR A 136 -21.15 25.95 25.73
C THR A 136 -22.55 25.38 25.50
N GLN A 137 -23.05 24.74 26.58
CA GLN A 137 -24.43 24.29 26.90
C GLN A 137 -24.95 23.05 26.14
N THR A 138 -25.24 21.91 26.79
CA THR A 138 -26.27 21.80 27.85
C THR A 138 -26.13 20.47 28.59
N GLN A 139 -25.87 20.50 29.90
CA GLN A 139 -26.46 19.54 30.82
C GLN A 139 -26.68 20.24 32.18
N ALA A 140 -27.81 20.92 32.26
CA ALA A 140 -28.49 21.17 33.52
C ALA A 140 -29.62 20.14 33.62
N GLN A 141 -29.77 19.56 34.82
CA GLN A 141 -30.85 18.65 35.25
C GLN A 141 -30.66 17.23 34.70
N GLN A 142 -30.34 16.20 35.49
CA GLN A 142 -30.76 15.87 36.86
C GLN A 142 -29.62 15.22 37.65
#